data_AF-A0A453DAT7-F1
#
_entry.id   AF-A0A453DAT7-F1
#
_cell.length_a   1.000
_cell.length_b   1.000
_cell.length_c   1.000
_cell.angle_alpha   90.00
_cell.angle_beta   90.00
_cell.angle_gamma   90.00
#
_symmetry.space_group_name_H-M   'P 1'
#
loop_
_entity.id
_entity.type
_entity.pdbx_description
1 polymer ?
#
loop_
_entity_poly.entity_id
_entity_poly.type
_entity_poly.pdbx_seq_one_letter_code
_entity_poly.pdbx_strand_id
1 'polypeptide(L)'
;MQNPNCKVMVDNCYGEFVETSEPPMVGADLIAGSLIKNPGGTIAPCGGYVAGKKDLVAAAAARLSAPGLGVEFGSAPGHVMRAMFQ
;
A
#
# COMPACT_ATOMS: atom_id res chain seq x y z
N MET A 1 -5.80 28.89 -0.07
CA MET A 1 -4.80 28.31 -0.98
C MET A 1 -4.24 27.05 -0.34
N GLN A 2 -4.08 25.98 -1.11
CA GLN A 2 -3.56 24.69 -0.62
C GLN A 2 -2.02 24.75 -0.56
N ASN A 3 -1.41 24.17 0.49
CA ASN A 3 0.05 24.18 0.63
C ASN A 3 0.67 23.20 -0.39
N PRO A 4 1.48 23.66 -1.36
CA PRO A 4 2.05 22.80 -2.40
C PRO A 4 3.07 21.78 -1.85
N ASN A 5 3.58 21.98 -0.63
CA ASN A 5 4.53 21.08 0.02
C ASN A 5 3.84 20.05 0.94
N CYS A 6 2.53 20.15 1.15
CA CYS A 6 1.80 19.20 1.97
C CYS A 6 1.81 17.82 1.30
N LYS A 7 2.13 16.78 2.07
CA LYS A 7 2.00 15.40 1.61
C LYS A 7 0.60 14.90 1.96
N VAL A 8 -0.15 14.47 0.96
CA VAL A 8 -1.52 13.99 1.10
C VAL A 8 -1.50 12.47 1.16
N MET A 9 -1.82 11.93 2.33
CA MET A 9 -2.07 10.49 2.49
C MET A 9 -3.57 10.23 2.62
N VAL A 10 -4.06 9.22 1.92
CA VAL A 10 -5.45 8.75 2.01
C VAL A 10 -5.47 7.32 2.57
N ASP A 11 -6.20 7.11 3.65
CA ASP A 11 -6.59 5.75 4.08
C ASP A 11 -7.64 5.26 3.08
N ASN A 12 -7.29 4.21 2.32
CA ASN A 12 -8.10 3.74 1.20
C ASN A 12 -8.92 2.49 1.54
N CYS A 13 -8.97 2.08 2.83
CA CYS A 13 -9.71 0.89 3.24
C CYS A 13 -11.17 0.95 2.78
N TYR A 14 -11.64 -0.15 2.19
CA TYR A 14 -12.97 -0.33 1.62
C TYR A 14 -13.27 0.44 0.34
N GLY A 15 -12.40 1.36 -0.08
CA GLY A 15 -12.53 2.11 -1.32
C GLY A 15 -11.96 1.39 -2.53
N GLU A 16 -11.10 0.39 -2.31
CA GLU A 16 -10.38 -0.28 -3.39
C GLU A 16 -11.37 -0.96 -4.34
N PHE A 17 -11.23 -0.65 -5.64
CA PHE A 17 -12.03 -1.20 -6.75
C PHE A 17 -13.53 -0.87 -6.73
N VAL A 18 -13.98 0.05 -5.87
CA VAL A 18 -15.38 0.50 -5.84
C VAL A 18 -15.66 1.49 -6.99
N GLU A 19 -14.65 2.27 -7.38
CA GLU A 19 -14.68 3.28 -8.44
C GLU A 19 -13.67 2.93 -9.54
N THR A 20 -13.78 3.58 -10.71
CA THR A 20 -12.82 3.40 -11.81
C THR A 20 -11.46 4.08 -11.57
N SER A 21 -11.35 4.89 -10.52
CA SER A 21 -10.15 5.66 -10.18
C SER A 21 -9.84 5.56 -8.69
N GLU A 22 -8.56 5.46 -8.35
CA GLU A 22 -8.07 5.42 -6.98
C GLU A 22 -7.44 6.77 -6.57
N PRO A 23 -7.30 7.10 -5.27
CA PRO A 23 -6.79 8.39 -4.82
C PRO A 23 -5.46 8.86 -5.44
N PRO A 24 -4.46 7.98 -5.70
CA PRO A 24 -3.22 8.40 -6.36
C PRO A 24 -3.43 8.96 -7.78
N MET A 25 -4.50 8.53 -8.46
CA MET A 25 -4.84 9.00 -9.81
C MET A 25 -5.40 10.42 -9.81
N VAL A 26 -5.86 10.92 -8.65
CA VAL A 26 -6.46 12.24 -8.46
C VAL A 26 -5.66 13.15 -7.53
N GLY A 27 -4.42 12.77 -7.18
CA GLY A 27 -3.46 13.64 -6.52
C GLY A 27 -3.04 13.25 -5.09
N ALA A 28 -3.49 12.10 -4.56
CA ALA A 28 -2.92 11.60 -3.31
C ALA A 28 -1.45 11.17 -3.51
N ASP A 29 -0.60 11.50 -2.55
CA ASP A 29 0.82 11.16 -2.60
C ASP A 29 1.10 9.73 -2.10
N LEU A 30 0.27 9.24 -1.19
CA LEU A 30 0.39 7.92 -0.57
C LEU A 30 -1.00 7.39 -0.22
N ILE A 31 -1.20 6.09 -0.41
CA ILE A 31 -2.35 5.36 0.11
C ILE A 31 -1.89 4.13 0.87
N ALA A 32 -2.71 3.70 1.82
CA ALA A 32 -2.55 2.43 2.50
C ALA A 32 -3.91 1.77 2.70
N GLY A 33 -3.89 0.45 2.84
CA GLY A 33 -5.08 -0.35 3.11
C GLY A 33 -4.73 -1.77 3.53
N SER A 34 -5.77 -2.58 3.76
CA SER A 34 -5.63 -3.93 4.30
C SER A 34 -5.92 -5.00 3.26
N LEU A 35 -5.05 -6.01 3.18
CA LEU A 35 -5.24 -7.16 2.29
C LEU A 35 -6.28 -8.16 2.82
N ILE A 36 -6.85 -7.98 4.02
CA ILE A 36 -8.03 -8.77 4.44
C ILE A 36 -9.36 -8.10 4.04
N LYS A 37 -9.30 -7.04 3.21
CA LYS A 37 -10.45 -6.26 2.72
C LYS A 37 -10.59 -6.44 1.21
N ASN A 38 -11.13 -5.43 0.53
CA ASN A 38 -11.40 -5.41 -0.90
C ASN A 38 -10.25 -5.98 -1.74
N PRO A 39 -8.97 -5.52 -1.59
CA PRO A 39 -7.90 -6.00 -2.45
C PRO A 39 -7.46 -7.43 -2.17
N GLY A 40 -7.89 -8.02 -1.05
CA GLY A 40 -7.65 -9.41 -0.72
C GLY A 40 -8.58 -10.41 -1.38
N GLY A 41 -9.72 -9.95 -1.90
CA GLY A 41 -10.71 -10.81 -2.55
C GLY A 41 -11.18 -11.99 -1.70
N THR A 42 -11.15 -11.88 -0.37
CA THR A 42 -11.37 -13.00 0.59
C THR A 42 -10.44 -14.21 0.42
N ILE A 43 -9.35 -14.07 -0.33
CA ILE A 43 -8.35 -15.12 -0.58
C ILE A 43 -7.06 -14.83 0.21
N ALA A 44 -6.63 -13.57 0.24
CA ALA A 44 -5.43 -13.18 0.96
C ALA A 44 -5.61 -13.43 2.47
N PRO A 45 -4.73 -14.23 3.11
CA PRO A 45 -4.91 -14.65 4.50
C PRO A 45 -4.57 -13.55 5.50
N CYS A 46 -3.72 -12.59 5.11
CA CYS A 46 -3.27 -11.48 5.92
C CYS A 46 -2.57 -10.42 5.05
N GLY A 47 -2.16 -9.31 5.69
CA GLY A 47 -1.27 -8.32 5.11
C GLY A 47 -1.91 -6.94 4.93
N GLY A 48 -1.11 -6.02 4.42
CA GLY A 48 -1.50 -4.66 4.08
C GLY A 48 -0.64 -4.15 2.94
N TYR A 49 -1.05 -3.04 2.34
CA TYR A 49 -0.34 -2.43 1.23
C TYR A 49 -0.06 -0.95 1.50
N VAL A 50 0.99 -0.44 0.87
CA VAL A 50 1.29 0.98 0.75
C VAL A 50 1.63 1.24 -0.71
N ALA A 51 0.96 2.21 -1.34
CA ALA A 51 1.17 2.57 -2.74
C ALA A 51 1.19 4.09 -2.90
N GLY A 52 2.02 4.62 -3.81
CA GLY A 52 2.13 6.06 -4.00
C GLY A 52 3.50 6.48 -4.53
N LYS A 53 3.92 7.71 -4.20
CA LYS A 53 5.20 8.27 -4.63
C LYS A 53 6.39 7.47 -4.11
N LYS A 54 7.40 7.28 -4.96
CA LYS A 54 8.55 6.40 -4.72
C LYS A 54 9.30 6.72 -3.42
N ASP A 55 9.55 8.00 -3.15
CA ASP A 55 10.23 8.48 -1.95
C ASP A 55 9.45 8.18 -0.67
N LEU A 56 8.12 8.35 -0.70
CA LEU A 56 7.24 8.06 0.43
C LEU A 56 7.08 6.56 0.68
N VAL A 57 6.95 5.76 -0.38
CA VAL A 57 6.92 4.29 -0.27
C VAL A 57 8.25 3.76 0.28
N ALA A 58 9.39 4.29 -0.18
CA ALA A 58 10.70 3.92 0.35
C ALA A 58 10.85 4.28 1.84
N ALA A 59 10.34 5.45 2.25
CA ALA A 59 10.31 5.84 3.66
C ALA A 59 9.43 4.91 4.51
N ALA A 60 8.25 4.52 4.01
CA ALA A 60 7.37 3.55 4.67
C ALA A 60 8.02 2.16 4.79
N ALA A 61 8.71 1.70 3.74
CA ALA A 61 9.45 0.44 3.77
C ALA A 61 10.58 0.46 4.80
N ALA A 62 11.40 1.52 4.82
CA ALA A 62 12.47 1.68 5.81
C ALA A 62 11.93 1.77 7.24
N ARG A 63 10.70 2.26 7.43
CA ARG A 63 10.01 2.27 8.72
C ARG A 63 9.48 0.89 9.13
N LEU A 64 8.98 0.09 8.19
CA LEU A 64 8.48 -1.26 8.44
C LEU A 64 9.61 -2.22 8.82
N SER A 65 10.75 -2.13 8.11
CA SER A 65 11.92 -2.97 8.34
C SER A 65 12.94 -2.24 9.21
N ALA A 66 13.97 -1.67 8.60
CA ALA A 66 14.94 -0.78 9.22
C ALA A 66 15.56 0.16 8.17
N PRO A 67 16.11 1.31 8.59
CA PRO A 67 16.88 2.19 7.71
C PRO A 67 17.99 1.43 6.97
N GLY A 68 18.06 1.61 5.65
CA GLY A 68 19.05 0.95 4.78
C GLY A 68 18.66 -0.45 4.29
N LEU A 69 17.72 -1.16 4.94
CA LEU A 69 17.23 -2.46 4.46
C LEU A 69 16.09 -2.31 3.44
N GLY A 70 15.14 -1.41 3.70
CA GLY A 70 14.00 -1.20 2.80
C GLY A 70 13.15 -2.45 2.62
N VAL A 71 12.95 -2.87 1.37
CA VAL A 71 12.14 -4.05 0.98
C VAL A 71 12.96 -5.27 0.57
N GLU A 72 14.30 -5.19 0.63
CA GLU A 72 15.20 -6.25 0.15
C GLU A 72 15.11 -7.53 1.00
N PHE A 73 14.66 -7.42 2.25
CA PHE A 73 14.58 -8.52 3.20
C PHE A 73 13.16 -8.67 3.76
N GLY A 74 12.68 -9.91 3.77
CA GLY A 74 11.37 -10.28 4.29
C GLY A 74 10.95 -11.63 3.72
N SER A 75 10.80 -12.65 4.58
CA SER A 75 10.35 -13.96 4.13
C SER A 75 8.84 -13.95 3.89
N ALA A 76 8.42 -14.35 2.69
CA ALA A 76 7.02 -14.58 2.36
C ALA A 76 6.81 -16.07 2.08
N PRO A 77 6.01 -16.79 2.88
CA PRO A 77 5.71 -18.19 2.63
C PRO A 77 5.07 -18.36 1.24
N GLY A 78 5.54 -19.33 0.45
CA GLY A 78 5.06 -19.52 -0.92
C GLY A 78 3.55 -19.69 -1.06
N HIS A 79 2.90 -20.30 -0.06
CA HIS A 79 1.44 -20.44 -0.03
C HIS A 79 0.71 -19.09 0.14
N VAL A 80 1.29 -18.14 0.90
CA VAL A 80 0.77 -16.77 1.04
C VAL A 80 0.97 -16.00 -0.26
N MET A 81 2.16 -16.08 -0.87
CA MET A 81 2.45 -15.42 -2.15
C MET A 81 1.48 -15.89 -3.24
N ARG A 82 1.25 -17.20 -3.34
CA ARG A 82 0.26 -17.74 -4.27
C ARG A 82 -1.13 -17.15 -4.03
N ALA A 83 -1.57 -17.04 -2.77
CA ALA A 83 -2.89 -16.51 -2.42
C ALA A 83 -3.06 -15.02 -2.79
N MET A 84 -1.98 -14.24 -2.84
CA MET A 84 -2.04 -12.83 -3.22
C MET A 84 -2.21 -12.58 -4.73
N PHE A 85 -1.93 -13.58 -5.58
CA PHE A 85 -1.89 -13.42 -7.04
C PHE A 85 -2.83 -14.39 -7.79
N GLN A 86 -3.83 -14.98 -7.12
CA GLN A 86 -4.80 -15.86 -7.78
C GLN A 86 -5.81 -15.09 -8.63
#